data_AF-A0A671NA26-F1
#
_entry.id   AF-A0A671NA26-F1
#
_cell.length_a   1.000
_cell.length_b   1.000
_cell.length_c   1.000
_cell.angle_alpha   90.00
_cell.angle_beta   90.00
_cell.angle_gamma   90.00
#
_symmetry.space_group_name_H-M   'P 1'
#
loop_
_entity.id
_entity.type
_entity.pdbx_description
1 polymer ?
#
loop_
_entity_poly.entity_id
_entity_poly.type
_entity_poly.pdbx_seq_one_letter_code
_entity_poly.pdbx_strand_id
1 'polypeptide(L)'
;QGAARRANRTLFLGNLDITVTENDLRRAFERFGTITEVDIKRPSRGQSSTYGFLKFENLDMAHRAKISMSGKVVGRNPIKIGYGKATPTTRLWVGGLGPWVPLTALAREFDRFDSRQSSLYEIFFVNVHSCS
;
A
#
# COMPACT_ATOMS: atom_id res chain seq x y z
N GLN A 1 -10.63 -18.87 -9.05
CA GLN A 1 -11.31 -17.61 -9.43
C GLN A 1 -10.28 -16.48 -9.42
N GLY A 2 -9.71 -16.15 -10.59
CA GLY A 2 -8.67 -15.13 -10.70
C GLY A 2 -9.30 -13.76 -10.92
N ALA A 3 -9.61 -13.04 -9.85
CA ALA A 3 -10.04 -11.65 -9.97
C ALA A 3 -8.94 -10.86 -10.72
N ALA A 4 -9.27 -10.30 -11.88
CA ALA A 4 -8.41 -9.33 -12.56
C ALA A 4 -8.21 -8.15 -11.58
N ARG A 5 -7.07 -8.16 -10.87
CA ARG A 5 -6.75 -7.13 -9.88
C ARG A 5 -6.50 -5.83 -10.64
N ARG A 6 -7.39 -4.86 -10.44
CA ARG A 6 -7.23 -3.48 -10.94
C ARG A 6 -5.86 -2.94 -10.48
N ALA A 7 -5.25 -2.09 -11.30
CA ALA A 7 -3.98 -1.47 -10.99
C ALA A 7 -4.06 -0.77 -9.62
N ASN A 8 -3.06 -1.00 -8.78
CA ASN A 8 -2.99 -0.43 -7.43
C ASN A 8 -1.54 -0.06 -7.11
N ARG A 9 -1.35 0.91 -6.19
CA ARG A 9 -0.03 1.30 -5.68
C ARG A 9 0.65 0.21 -4.86
N THR A 10 -0.12 -0.75 -4.37
CA THR A 10 0.39 -1.95 -3.70
C THR A 10 0.64 -3.05 -4.72
N LEU A 11 1.82 -3.66 -4.67
CA LEU A 11 2.21 -4.86 -5.41
C LEU A 11 2.23 -6.08 -4.48
N PHE A 12 1.81 -7.21 -5.00
CA PHE A 12 2.00 -8.53 -4.41
C PHE A 12 3.27 -9.16 -5.00
N LEU A 13 4.13 -9.67 -4.13
CA LEU A 13 5.39 -10.32 -4.45
C LEU A 13 5.32 -11.77 -3.98
N GLY A 14 5.10 -12.70 -4.89
CA GLY A 14 5.07 -14.14 -4.62
C GLY A 14 6.36 -14.83 -5.03
N ASN A 15 6.52 -16.07 -4.55
CA ASN A 15 7.69 -16.90 -4.85
C ASN A 15 9.00 -16.29 -4.34
N LEU A 16 8.96 -15.60 -3.19
CA LEU A 16 10.14 -15.05 -2.55
C LEU A 16 10.91 -16.18 -1.85
N ASP A 17 12.24 -16.08 -1.86
CA ASP A 17 13.09 -16.94 -1.05
C ASP A 17 12.97 -16.57 0.44
N ILE A 18 13.18 -17.55 1.33
CA ILE A 18 13.13 -17.33 2.78
C ILE A 18 14.20 -16.36 3.28
N THR A 19 15.33 -16.26 2.58
CA THR A 19 16.43 -15.34 2.91
C THR A 19 16.15 -13.90 2.49
N VAL A 20 15.11 -13.65 1.67
CA VAL A 20 14.79 -12.29 1.22
C VAL A 20 14.27 -11.48 2.41
N THR A 21 14.91 -10.33 2.64
CA THR A 21 14.52 -9.37 3.66
C THR A 21 13.82 -8.16 3.05
N GLU A 22 13.18 -7.36 3.90
CA GLU A 22 12.60 -6.08 3.47
C GLU A 22 13.64 -5.19 2.78
N ASN A 23 14.87 -5.17 3.29
CA ASN A 23 15.92 -4.33 2.76
C ASN A 23 16.34 -4.76 1.34
N ASP A 24 16.30 -6.06 1.05
CA ASP A 24 16.57 -6.57 -0.31
C ASP A 24 15.46 -6.19 -1.28
N LEU A 25 14.21 -6.23 -0.83
CA LEU A 25 13.08 -5.72 -1.61
C LEU A 25 13.22 -4.21 -1.83
N ARG A 26 13.53 -3.42 -0.80
CA ARG A 26 13.77 -1.99 -0.97
C ARG A 26 14.85 -1.74 -2.02
N ARG A 27 16.02 -2.39 -1.91
CA ARG A 27 17.11 -2.24 -2.88
C ARG A 27 16.78 -2.66 -4.30
N ALA A 28 15.96 -3.70 -4.46
CA ALA A 28 15.51 -4.13 -5.77
C ALA A 28 14.53 -3.14 -6.40
N PHE A 29 13.64 -2.55 -5.58
CA PHE A 29 12.48 -1.79 -6.05
C PHE A 29 12.62 -0.26 -5.94
N GLU A 30 13.56 0.27 -5.16
CA GLU A 30 13.76 1.72 -4.94
C GLU A 30 14.06 2.47 -6.23
N ARG A 31 14.71 1.81 -7.19
CA ARG A 31 15.00 2.37 -8.53
C ARG A 31 13.74 2.77 -9.32
N PHE A 32 12.59 2.22 -8.97
CA PHE A 32 11.32 2.49 -9.67
C PHE A 32 10.50 3.59 -8.99
N GLY A 33 10.82 3.92 -7.73
CA GLY A 33 10.17 4.98 -6.96
C GLY A 33 10.22 4.77 -5.45
N THR A 34 9.62 5.71 -4.73
CA THR A 34 9.57 5.72 -3.27
C THR A 34 8.66 4.62 -2.73
N ILE A 35 9.22 3.78 -1.85
CA ILE A 35 8.51 2.69 -1.18
C ILE A 35 8.02 3.17 0.18
N THR A 36 6.70 3.14 0.36
CA THR A 36 6.02 3.58 1.58
C THR A 36 5.86 2.48 2.62
N GLU A 37 5.69 1.23 2.18
CA GLU A 37 5.42 0.10 3.07
C GLU A 37 5.94 -1.20 2.43
N VAL A 38 6.49 -2.07 3.25
CA VAL A 38 6.89 -3.44 2.85
C VAL A 38 6.41 -4.37 3.95
N ASP A 39 5.75 -5.46 3.57
CA ASP A 39 5.27 -6.48 4.50
C ASP A 39 5.59 -7.86 3.93
N ILE A 40 6.39 -8.65 4.65
CA ILE A 40 6.78 -10.00 4.23
C ILE A 40 6.06 -11.01 5.10
N LYS A 41 5.24 -11.86 4.46
CA LYS A 41 4.55 -12.98 5.09
C LYS A 41 5.30 -14.28 4.79
N ARG A 42 5.88 -14.85 5.84
CA ARG A 42 6.51 -16.17 5.81
C ARG A 42 5.48 -17.19 6.35
N PRO A 43 4.83 -17.98 5.49
CA PRO A 43 3.88 -18.97 5.97
C PRO A 43 4.61 -20.08 6.75
N SER A 44 3.97 -20.60 7.80
CA SER A 44 4.47 -21.78 8.53
C SER A 44 4.13 -23.07 7.79
N ARG A 45 4.71 -24.19 8.24
CA ARG A 45 4.74 -25.52 7.58
C ARG A 45 3.45 -25.84 6.81
N GLY A 46 3.57 -26.01 5.49
CA GLY A 46 2.48 -26.48 4.61
C GLY A 46 2.12 -25.54 3.45
N GLN A 47 2.62 -24.30 3.41
CA GLN A 47 2.43 -23.40 2.26
C GLN A 47 3.76 -23.17 1.51
N SER A 48 3.69 -23.21 0.18
CA SER A 48 4.83 -23.54 -0.68
C SER A 48 5.80 -22.40 -1.02
N SER A 49 5.59 -21.15 -0.58
CA SER A 49 6.57 -20.07 -0.78
C SER A 49 6.32 -18.86 0.12
N THR A 50 7.38 -18.16 0.51
CA THR A 50 7.29 -16.82 1.10
C THR A 50 6.66 -15.85 0.11
N TYR A 51 5.82 -14.94 0.61
CA TYR A 51 5.25 -13.86 -0.18
C TYR A 51 5.29 -12.54 0.59
N GLY A 52 5.10 -11.44 -0.11
CA GLY A 52 5.09 -10.11 0.49
C GLY A 52 4.23 -9.14 -0.28
N PHE A 53 4.04 -7.98 0.33
CA PHE A 53 3.39 -6.82 -0.25
C PHE A 53 4.35 -5.65 -0.20
N LEU A 54 4.37 -4.88 -1.27
CA LEU A 54 5.20 -3.69 -1.39
C LEU A 54 4.34 -2.56 -1.90
N LYS A 55 4.31 -1.44 -1.18
CA LYS A 55 3.46 -0.30 -1.50
C LYS A 55 4.31 0.88 -1.92
N PHE A 56 4.09 1.33 -3.14
CA PHE A 56 4.68 2.57 -3.64
C PHE A 56 3.85 3.78 -3.21
N GLU A 57 4.50 4.94 -3.27
CA GLU A 57 3.83 6.23 -3.13
C GLU A 57 2.77 6.42 -4.23
N ASN A 58 3.15 6.12 -5.49
CA ASN A 58 2.33 6.38 -6.67
C ASN A 58 2.03 5.10 -7.48
N LEU A 59 0.90 5.12 -8.19
CA LEU A 59 0.47 4.02 -9.05
C LEU A 59 1.44 3.76 -10.21
N ASP A 60 1.96 4.81 -10.83
CA ASP A 60 2.90 4.70 -11.95
C ASP A 60 4.22 4.02 -11.54
N MET A 61 4.70 4.30 -10.33
CA MET A 61 5.89 3.65 -9.77
C MET A 61 5.65 2.14 -9.62
N ALA A 62 4.50 1.76 -9.07
CA ALA A 62 4.09 0.36 -8.95
C ALA A 62 3.93 -0.33 -10.32
N HIS A 63 3.34 0.35 -11.30
CA HIS A 63 3.17 -0.16 -12.66
C HIS A 63 4.52 -0.45 -13.33
N ARG A 64 5.45 0.51 -13.29
CA ARG A 64 6.81 0.35 -13.84
C ARG A 64 7.57 -0.78 -13.16
N ALA A 65 7.53 -0.83 -11.83
CA ALA A 65 8.15 -1.89 -11.05
C ALA A 65 7.60 -3.28 -11.44
N LYS A 66 6.27 -3.41 -11.56
CA LYS A 66 5.64 -4.66 -11.98
C LYS A 66 6.15 -5.13 -13.34
N ILE A 67 6.14 -4.26 -14.35
CA ILE A 67 6.56 -4.65 -15.71
C ILE A 67 8.04 -5.02 -15.73
N SER A 68 8.90 -4.23 -15.06
CA SER A 68 10.35 -4.43 -15.12
C SER A 68 10.83 -5.61 -14.28
N MET A 69 10.17 -5.92 -13.17
CA MET A 69 10.62 -6.97 -12.23
C MET A 69 9.85 -8.28 -12.34
N SER A 70 8.69 -8.31 -13.02
CA SER A 70 7.92 -9.55 -13.17
C SER A 70 8.75 -10.62 -13.89
N GLY A 71 8.97 -11.76 -13.23
CA GLY A 71 9.74 -12.87 -13.78
C GLY A 71 11.26 -12.76 -13.59
N LYS A 72 11.78 -11.67 -13.01
CA LYS A 72 13.20 -11.57 -12.65
C LYS A 72 13.54 -12.45 -11.45
N VAL A 73 14.78 -12.93 -11.37
CA VAL A 73 15.25 -13.70 -10.21
C VAL A 73 15.64 -12.73 -9.09
N VAL A 74 15.03 -12.89 -7.93
CA VAL A 74 15.36 -12.14 -6.70
C VAL A 74 15.77 -13.15 -5.64
N GLY A 75 17.03 -13.11 -5.20
CA GLY A 75 17.62 -14.17 -4.39
C GLY A 75 17.86 -15.42 -5.24
N ARG A 76 17.08 -16.49 -4.99
CA ARG A 76 17.22 -17.78 -5.70
C ARG A 76 16.02 -18.13 -6.58
N ASN A 77 14.91 -17.41 -6.44
CA ASN A 77 13.64 -17.74 -7.09
C ASN A 77 13.18 -16.63 -8.04
N PRO A 78 12.52 -16.96 -9.18
CA PRO A 78 11.88 -15.96 -10.03
C PRO A 78 10.69 -15.34 -9.32
N ILE A 79 10.71 -14.02 -9.15
CA ILE A 79 9.67 -13.29 -8.43
C ILE A 79 8.38 -13.20 -9.26
N LYS A 80 7.26 -13.52 -8.63
CA LYS A 80 5.92 -13.37 -9.23
C LYS A 80 5.31 -12.06 -8.75
N ILE A 81 5.08 -11.12 -9.66
CA ILE A 81 4.54 -9.80 -9.29
C ILE A 81 3.10 -9.66 -9.78
N GLY A 82 2.20 -9.29 -8.88
CA GLY A 82 0.82 -8.92 -9.19
C GLY A 82 0.45 -7.59 -8.56
N TYR A 83 -0.69 -7.00 -8.94
CA TYR A 83 -1.26 -5.92 -8.14
C TYR A 83 -1.75 -6.48 -6.80
N GLY A 84 -1.62 -5.72 -5.72
CA GLY A 84 -2.12 -6.03 -4.39
C GLY A 84 -3.66 -6.04 -4.35
N LYS A 85 -4.24 -6.48 -3.23
CA LYS A 85 -5.66 -6.21 -3.00
C LYS A 85 -5.69 -4.74 -2.62
N ALA A 86 -6.62 -3.96 -3.18
CA ALA A 86 -6.80 -2.60 -2.71
C ALA A 86 -7.09 -2.68 -1.21
N THR A 87 -6.12 -2.31 -0.38
CA THR A 87 -6.39 -2.03 1.01
C THR A 87 -7.10 -0.68 0.99
N PRO A 88 -8.42 -0.64 1.30
CA PRO A 88 -9.09 0.65 1.42
C PRO A 88 -8.34 1.42 2.50
N THR A 89 -7.72 2.53 2.13
CA THR A 89 -7.14 3.40 3.14
C THR A 89 -8.27 4.15 3.83
N THR A 90 -8.46 3.80 5.10
CA THR A 90 -9.14 4.51 6.20
C THR A 90 -8.83 6.01 6.31
N ARG A 91 -7.84 6.54 5.56
CA ARG A 91 -7.43 7.94 5.63
C ARG A 91 -8.07 8.74 4.49
N LEU A 92 -9.11 9.49 4.82
CA LEU A 92 -9.62 10.58 4.01
C LEU A 92 -8.80 11.84 4.31
N TRP A 93 -8.12 12.39 3.31
CA TRP A 93 -7.44 13.68 3.43
C TRP A 93 -8.39 14.79 3.02
N VAL A 94 -8.76 15.66 3.95
CA VAL A 94 -9.55 16.86 3.67
C VAL A 94 -8.60 18.07 3.76
N GLY A 95 -8.10 18.52 2.62
CA GLY A 95 -7.37 19.79 2.51
C GLY A 95 -8.33 20.95 2.22
N GLY A 96 -8.02 22.16 2.69
CA GLY A 96 -8.78 23.38 2.37
C GLY A 96 -9.80 23.82 3.43
N LEU A 97 -9.78 23.23 4.62
CA LEU A 97 -10.54 23.77 5.75
C LEU A 97 -9.77 24.96 6.32
N GLY A 98 -10.19 26.17 5.97
CA GLY A 98 -9.68 27.36 6.64
C GLY A 98 -10.08 27.39 8.12
N PRO A 99 -9.48 28.29 8.92
CA PRO A 99 -9.72 28.41 10.36
C PRO A 99 -11.19 28.72 10.73
N TRP A 100 -12.05 29.01 9.74
CA TRP A 100 -13.48 29.25 9.90
C TRP A 100 -14.33 27.97 10.03
N VAL A 101 -13.79 26.77 9.74
CA VAL A 101 -14.55 25.51 9.92
C VAL A 101 -14.18 24.87 11.26
N PRO A 102 -15.02 24.96 12.29
CA PRO A 102 -14.76 24.26 13.54
C PRO A 102 -14.84 22.75 13.31
N LEU A 103 -13.97 22.00 14.00
CA LEU A 103 -13.90 20.54 13.95
C LEU A 103 -15.26 19.87 14.22
N THR A 104 -16.10 20.51 15.03
CA THR A 104 -17.47 20.07 15.35
C THR A 104 -18.44 20.18 14.17
N ALA A 105 -18.30 21.18 13.29
CA ALA A 105 -19.11 21.29 12.08
C ALA A 105 -18.71 20.22 11.07
N LEU A 106 -17.42 19.94 10.94
CA LEU A 106 -16.90 18.88 10.10
C LEU A 106 -17.33 17.49 10.59
N ALA A 107 -17.23 17.23 11.90
CA ALA A 107 -17.68 15.98 12.50
C ALA A 107 -19.17 15.71 12.26
N ARG A 108 -20.02 16.75 12.34
CA ARG A 108 -21.46 16.65 12.03
C ARG A 108 -21.74 16.36 10.55
N GLU A 109 -20.90 16.84 9.64
CA GLU A 109 -21.04 16.53 8.21
C GLU A 109 -20.66 15.08 7.91
N PHE A 110 -19.64 14.55 8.60
CA PHE A 110 -19.23 13.16 8.46
C PHE A 110 -20.23 12.18 9.08
N ASP A 111 -20.91 12.55 10.17
CA ASP A 111 -22.00 11.75 10.77
C ASP A 111 -23.15 11.52 9.77
N ARG A 112 -23.48 12.50 8.92
CA ARG A 112 -24.49 12.36 7.85
C ARG A 112 -24.12 11.31 6.78
N PHE A 113 -22.83 11.01 6.60
CA PHE A 113 -22.34 9.99 5.67
C PHE A 113 -22.12 8.62 6.35
N ASP A 114 -22.12 8.54 7.69
CA ASP A 114 -21.89 7.29 8.45
C ASP A 114 -23.18 6.47 8.63
N SER A 115 -23.69 5.90 7.53
CA SER A 115 -24.77 4.92 7.62
C SER A 115 -24.40 3.52 7.12
N ARG A 116 -23.14 3.27 6.73
CA ARG A 116 -22.80 1.94 6.15
C ARG A 116 -21.51 1.23 6.53
N GLN A 117 -20.47 1.78 7.16
CA GLN A 117 -19.29 0.98 7.52
C GLN A 117 -18.57 1.48 8.78
N SER A 118 -19.14 1.13 9.93
CA SER A 118 -18.71 1.54 11.27
C SER A 118 -17.47 0.78 11.83
N SER A 119 -16.37 0.67 11.08
CA SER A 119 -15.19 -0.01 11.67
C SER A 119 -13.80 0.33 11.17
N LEU A 120 -13.59 1.34 10.32
CA LEU A 120 -12.23 1.59 9.80
C LEU A 120 -11.98 3.05 9.43
N TYR A 121 -12.17 3.99 10.35
CA TYR A 121 -11.75 5.39 10.17
C TYR A 121 -11.07 5.97 11.42
N GLU A 122 -9.76 5.80 11.54
CA GLU A 122 -8.94 6.62 12.43
C GLU A 122 -8.63 7.92 11.67
N ILE A 123 -9.46 8.93 11.88
CA ILE A 123 -9.33 10.25 11.24
C ILE A 123 -8.17 10.98 11.90
N PHE A 124 -6.99 10.91 11.29
CA PHE A 124 -5.85 11.73 11.68
C PHE A 124 -5.93 13.09 10.97
N PHE A 125 -6.15 14.14 11.75
CA PHE A 125 -6.04 15.52 11.30
C PHE A 125 -4.56 15.92 11.29
N VAL A 126 -3.97 16.03 10.10
CA VAL A 126 -2.67 16.71 9.98
C VAL A 126 -2.98 18.20 9.90
N ASN A 127 -2.67 18.92 10.99
CA ASN A 127 -2.69 20.38 10.98
C ASN A 127 -1.55 20.81 10.04
N VAL A 128 -1.88 21.34 8.86
CA VAL A 128 -0.88 22.01 8.00
C VAL A 128 -0.58 23.33 8.69
N HIS A 129 0.36 23.30 9.61
CA HIS A 129 1.06 24.49 10.04
C HIS A 129 2.56 24.26 9.88
N SER A 130 3.16 25.15 9.08
CA SER A 130 4.58 25.25 8.73
C SER A 130 5.13 24.22 7.73
N CYS A 131 4.85 24.45 6.44
CA CYS A 131 5.98 24.65 5.53
C CYS A 131 6.24 26.16 5.51
N SER A 132 7.48 26.53 5.85
CA SER A 132 7.96 27.92 5.89
C SER A 132 8.01 28.55 4.50
#